data_AF-A0AAN9UGP4-F1
#
_entry.id   AF-A0AAN9UGP4-F1
#
_cell.length_a   1.000
_cell.length_b   1.000
_cell.length_c   1.000
_cell.angle_alpha   90.00
_cell.angle_beta   90.00
_cell.angle_gamma   90.00
#
_symmetry.space_group_name_H-M   'P 1'
#
loop_
_entity.id
_entity.type
_entity.pdbx_description
1 polymer ?
#
loop_
_entity_poly.entity_id
_entity_poly.type
_entity_poly.pdbx_seq_one_letter_code
_entity_poly.pdbx_strand_id
1 'polypeptide(L)'
;MVLWTDTMPLLIYNDCSDTIWPGIYTASGTGPGTGGFELAAGANVSLEVSTNWDGRIWGRTNCTSTGDDVLTCTTGSCGQMNCTQASGQPPATLAEITLAGGTSGTQNFVDISLVDGYNLPLALEYQASPSGQQPPPNLVNPACIATKGYLSPRNRTGTQYYTNATYPMPYETAQTSQHVGHWCPWGLQTLDPSKPGAGVYPYPDDKAARPTFDPCLSACKATGSAEDCCTGAYDDPEKCPRSLYSRRAKAVCPDAYSFPYDDSDSTFVIPGGGGWAVRFCPAGRSTDILATFGTQISEWAASGVLSDDILAAAGNVSYIDAQGAAAGGPGIGGYLGRVLAAFAVALVVNVML
;
A
#
# COMPACT_ATOMS: atom_id res chain seq x y z
N MET A 1 -21.44 17.77 -19.17
CA MET A 1 -19.96 17.88 -19.14
C MET A 1 -19.60 18.19 -17.70
N VAL A 2 -19.15 17.20 -16.93
CA VAL A 2 -18.72 17.43 -15.54
C VAL A 2 -17.30 17.97 -15.62
N LEU A 3 -17.15 19.27 -15.39
CA LEU A 3 -15.85 19.89 -15.18
C LEU A 3 -15.54 19.71 -13.70
N TRP A 4 -14.57 18.85 -13.38
CA TRP A 4 -14.01 18.78 -12.03
C TRP A 4 -13.24 20.08 -11.80
N THR A 5 -13.84 21.09 -11.16
CA THR A 5 -13.16 22.39 -11.00
C THR A 5 -12.36 22.49 -9.70
N ASP A 6 -12.77 21.80 -8.63
CA ASP A 6 -12.13 21.99 -7.30
C ASP A 6 -11.95 20.70 -6.47
N THR A 7 -12.49 19.57 -6.94
CA THR A 7 -12.43 18.29 -6.22
C THR A 7 -11.96 17.13 -7.10
N MET A 8 -11.43 16.09 -6.46
CA MET A 8 -11.04 14.82 -7.05
C MET A 8 -11.85 13.68 -6.40
N PRO A 9 -12.24 12.65 -7.17
CA PRO A 9 -12.99 11.54 -6.62
C PRO A 9 -12.14 10.71 -5.66
N LEU A 10 -12.70 10.34 -4.52
CA LEU A 10 -12.17 9.34 -3.60
C LEU A 10 -13.21 8.24 -3.42
N LEU A 11 -13.00 7.10 -4.05
CA LEU A 11 -13.94 5.97 -3.98
C LEU A 11 -13.44 4.93 -2.98
N ILE A 12 -14.32 4.45 -2.10
CA ILE A 12 -13.96 3.44 -1.10
C ILE A 12 -14.79 2.19 -1.34
N TYR A 13 -14.14 1.05 -1.54
CA TYR A 13 -14.78 -0.24 -1.81
C TYR A 13 -14.45 -1.26 -0.73
N ASN A 14 -15.46 -2.00 -0.28
CA ASN A 14 -15.29 -3.17 0.57
C ASN A 14 -15.55 -4.46 -0.23
N ASP A 15 -14.49 -5.13 -0.68
CA ASP A 15 -14.60 -6.46 -1.31
C ASP A 15 -14.38 -7.60 -0.29
N CYS A 16 -14.26 -7.27 0.99
CA CYS A 16 -14.15 -8.27 2.04
C CYS A 16 -15.50 -9.01 2.19
N SER A 17 -15.46 -10.23 2.73
CA SER A 17 -16.66 -11.00 3.08
C SER A 17 -17.47 -10.40 4.23
N ASP A 18 -16.85 -9.50 5.00
CA ASP A 18 -17.37 -8.96 6.24
C ASP A 18 -17.46 -7.44 6.18
N THR A 19 -18.29 -6.85 7.05
CA THR A 19 -18.33 -5.41 7.26
C THR A 19 -16.98 -4.90 7.77
N ILE A 20 -16.52 -3.80 7.20
CA ILE A 20 -15.36 -3.04 7.68
C ILE A 20 -15.79 -1.62 8.04
N TRP A 21 -14.94 -0.92 8.76
CA TRP A 21 -15.14 0.50 9.03
C TRP A 21 -13.93 1.26 8.47
N PRO A 22 -13.98 1.80 7.25
CA PRO A 22 -12.89 2.61 6.74
C PRO A 22 -12.64 3.81 7.67
N GLY A 23 -11.37 4.08 7.97
CA GLY A 23 -10.91 5.30 8.61
C GLY A 23 -10.25 6.19 7.56
N ILE A 24 -10.50 7.50 7.65
CA ILE A 24 -9.91 8.51 6.77
C ILE A 24 -9.35 9.60 7.64
N TYR A 25 -8.07 9.92 7.44
CA TYR A 25 -7.41 11.04 8.09
C TYR A 25 -6.95 12.03 7.02
N THR A 26 -7.26 13.31 7.21
CA THR A 26 -6.78 14.40 6.36
C THR A 26 -5.68 15.15 7.10
N ALA A 27 -4.46 15.07 6.55
CA ALA A 27 -3.31 15.80 7.04
C ALA A 27 -3.34 17.26 6.52
N SER A 28 -3.67 17.45 5.24
CA SER A 28 -3.81 18.78 4.64
C SER A 28 -4.82 18.80 3.47
N GLY A 29 -5.21 20.01 3.05
CA GLY A 29 -6.30 20.20 2.07
C GLY A 29 -7.70 20.03 2.69
N THR A 30 -8.71 19.85 1.84
CA THR A 30 -10.10 19.59 2.25
C THR A 30 -10.40 18.11 2.07
N GLY A 31 -10.67 17.42 3.19
CA GLY A 31 -11.05 16.01 3.20
C GLY A 31 -12.51 15.76 2.82
N PRO A 32 -12.96 14.50 2.85
CA PRO A 32 -14.26 14.08 2.30
C PRO A 32 -15.48 14.38 3.17
N GLY A 33 -15.35 15.23 4.19
CA GLY A 33 -16.43 15.54 5.13
C GLY A 33 -16.75 14.44 6.14
N THR A 34 -16.05 13.31 6.12
CA THR A 34 -16.13 12.23 7.10
C THR A 34 -14.73 11.70 7.43
N GLY A 35 -14.50 11.33 8.68
CA GLY A 35 -13.26 10.67 9.13
C GLY A 35 -13.38 9.14 9.16
N GLY A 36 -14.54 8.60 8.81
CA GLY A 36 -14.80 7.16 8.81
C GLY A 36 -16.28 6.82 8.94
N PHE A 37 -16.62 5.62 8.52
CA PHE A 37 -17.99 5.14 8.41
C PHE A 37 -18.01 3.61 8.44
N GLU A 38 -19.20 3.02 8.62
CA GLU A 38 -19.42 1.59 8.42
C GLU A 38 -19.63 1.29 6.93
N LEU A 39 -18.99 0.23 6.43
CA LEU A 39 -19.09 -0.19 5.04
C LEU A 39 -19.34 -1.70 4.97
N ALA A 40 -20.59 -2.07 4.63
CA ALA A 40 -21.01 -3.46 4.49
C ALA A 40 -20.22 -4.21 3.41
N ALA A 41 -20.17 -5.54 3.51
CA ALA A 41 -19.55 -6.41 2.51
C ALA A 41 -20.13 -6.16 1.10
N GLY A 42 -19.27 -5.97 0.11
CA GLY A 42 -19.64 -5.67 -1.29
C GLY A 42 -20.13 -4.24 -1.52
N ALA A 43 -20.20 -3.39 -0.49
CA ALA A 43 -20.63 -2.01 -0.62
C ALA A 43 -19.47 -1.08 -1.04
N ASN A 44 -19.85 0.08 -1.55
CA ASN A 44 -18.91 1.16 -1.88
C ASN A 44 -19.51 2.52 -1.54
N VAL A 45 -18.63 3.50 -1.37
CA VAL A 45 -19.00 4.91 -1.14
C VAL A 45 -18.15 5.77 -2.08
N SER A 46 -18.80 6.75 -2.71
CA SER A 46 -18.15 7.79 -3.50
C SER A 46 -18.03 9.06 -2.67
N LEU A 47 -16.81 9.53 -2.48
CA LEU A 47 -16.46 10.75 -1.78
C LEU A 47 -15.69 11.68 -2.72
N GLU A 48 -15.43 12.90 -2.25
CA GLU A 48 -14.63 13.89 -2.96
C GLU A 48 -13.65 14.55 -2.00
N VAL A 49 -12.46 14.86 -2.47
CA VAL A 49 -11.42 15.59 -1.73
C VAL A 49 -10.91 16.75 -2.57
N SER A 50 -10.25 17.75 -1.97
CA SER A 50 -9.66 18.84 -2.75
C SER A 50 -8.51 18.35 -3.64
N THR A 51 -8.19 19.11 -4.69
CA THR A 51 -7.12 18.77 -5.66
C THR A 51 -5.71 18.77 -5.07
N ASN A 52 -5.53 19.29 -3.86
CA ASN A 52 -4.29 19.33 -3.08
C ASN A 52 -4.39 18.51 -1.77
N TRP A 53 -5.31 17.54 -1.73
CA TRP A 53 -5.55 16.75 -0.54
C TRP A 53 -4.37 15.84 -0.19
N ASP A 54 -4.05 15.80 1.10
CA ASP A 54 -3.06 14.90 1.67
C ASP A 54 -3.71 14.11 2.80
N GLY A 55 -3.68 12.78 2.71
CA GLY A 55 -4.34 11.96 3.70
C GLY A 55 -4.05 10.47 3.62
N ARG A 56 -4.60 9.79 4.61
CA ARG A 56 -4.42 8.36 4.83
C ARG A 56 -5.77 7.68 4.94
N ILE A 57 -5.88 6.50 4.32
CA ILE A 57 -7.07 5.66 4.37
C ILE A 57 -6.66 4.27 4.85
N TRP A 58 -7.45 3.68 5.74
CA TRP A 58 -7.22 2.30 6.22
C TRP A 58 -8.53 1.62 6.59
N GLY A 59 -8.49 0.29 6.71
CA GLY A 59 -9.65 -0.51 7.10
C GLY A 59 -9.57 -0.89 8.58
N ARG A 60 -10.68 -0.70 9.31
CA ARG A 60 -10.85 -1.16 10.69
C ARG A 60 -11.72 -2.41 10.71
N THR A 61 -11.36 -3.39 11.54
CA THR A 61 -12.05 -4.68 11.57
C THR A 61 -12.60 -5.01 12.96
N ASN A 62 -13.68 -5.80 12.98
CA ASN A 62 -14.34 -6.28 14.18
C ASN A 62 -14.60 -5.15 15.18
N CYS A 63 -15.33 -4.13 14.72
CA CYS A 63 -15.62 -2.93 15.48
C CYS A 63 -16.93 -3.07 16.26
N THR A 64 -16.97 -2.44 17.43
CA THR A 64 -18.18 -2.26 18.23
C THR A 64 -18.39 -0.77 18.48
N SER A 65 -19.59 -0.27 18.16
CA SER A 65 -20.00 1.08 18.53
C SER A 65 -20.83 1.03 19.81
N THR A 66 -20.54 1.95 20.73
CA THR A 66 -21.29 2.09 21.99
C THR A 66 -22.24 3.29 21.98
N GLY A 67 -22.40 3.98 20.84
CA GLY A 67 -23.02 5.30 20.77
C GLY A 67 -22.00 6.44 20.97
N ASP A 68 -22.46 7.69 20.83
CA ASP A 68 -21.67 8.92 21.07
C ASP A 68 -20.36 9.03 20.26
N ASP A 69 -20.40 8.63 18.99
CA ASP A 69 -19.24 8.60 18.07
C ASP A 69 -18.09 7.66 18.50
N VAL A 70 -18.23 6.91 19.59
CA VAL A 70 -17.23 5.95 20.05
C VAL A 70 -17.26 4.68 19.20
N LEU A 71 -16.09 4.28 18.70
CA LEU A 71 -15.89 3.04 17.95
C LEU A 71 -14.59 2.38 18.39
N THR A 72 -14.70 1.16 18.93
CA THR A 72 -13.54 0.34 19.30
C THR A 72 -13.43 -0.82 18.32
N CYS A 73 -12.24 -1.03 17.74
CA CYS A 73 -11.98 -2.06 16.74
C CYS A 73 -10.82 -2.96 17.16
N THR A 74 -10.81 -4.20 16.64
CA THR A 74 -9.70 -5.14 16.89
C THR A 74 -8.42 -4.71 16.16
N THR A 75 -8.54 -4.18 14.94
CA THR A 75 -7.42 -3.61 14.18
C THR A 75 -7.77 -2.21 13.68
N GLY A 76 -6.76 -1.34 13.55
CA GLY A 76 -6.91 -0.02 12.94
C GLY A 76 -7.76 0.99 13.75
N SER A 77 -8.14 0.70 14.99
CA SER A 77 -9.02 1.57 15.78
C SER A 77 -8.47 3.00 15.85
N CYS A 78 -9.33 4.02 15.75
CA CYS A 78 -8.96 5.41 16.06
C CYS A 78 -9.76 5.96 17.26
N GLY A 79 -10.45 5.07 18.00
CA GLY A 79 -11.26 5.38 19.19
C GLY A 79 -12.67 5.91 18.89
N GLN A 80 -12.94 6.33 17.66
CA GLN A 80 -14.17 6.99 17.25
C GLN A 80 -14.57 6.59 15.82
N MET A 81 -15.83 6.81 15.40
CA MET A 81 -16.27 6.52 14.03
C MET A 81 -15.54 7.43 13.04
N ASN A 82 -15.54 8.75 13.33
CA ASN A 82 -14.86 9.76 12.53
C ASN A 82 -13.43 10.02 13.04
N CYS A 83 -12.41 9.47 12.37
CA CYS A 83 -11.03 9.69 12.77
C CYS A 83 -10.59 11.14 12.49
N THR A 84 -10.22 11.89 13.53
CA THR A 84 -9.89 13.32 13.41
C THR A 84 -8.46 13.70 13.77
N GLN A 85 -7.72 12.85 14.48
CA GLN A 85 -6.45 13.26 15.11
C GLN A 85 -5.26 12.34 14.84
N ALA A 86 -5.48 11.13 14.31
CA ALA A 86 -4.39 10.18 14.09
C ALA A 86 -4.76 9.15 13.01
N SER A 87 -3.72 8.52 12.45
CA SER A 87 -3.87 7.25 11.73
C SER A 87 -4.37 6.14 12.67
N GLY A 88 -4.91 5.06 12.11
CA GLY A 88 -5.43 3.93 12.88
C GLY A 88 -4.34 3.29 13.75
N GLN A 89 -4.74 2.83 14.95
CA GLN A 89 -3.86 2.07 15.83
C GLN A 89 -3.33 0.81 15.11
N PRO A 90 -2.00 0.59 15.10
CA PRO A 90 -1.39 -0.58 14.48
C PRO A 90 -1.93 -1.92 15.02
N PRO A 91 -1.99 -2.97 14.19
CA PRO A 91 -1.58 -2.98 12.80
C PRO A 91 -2.65 -2.41 11.86
N ALA A 92 -2.21 -1.60 10.89
CA ALA A 92 -3.08 -1.04 9.86
C ALA A 92 -2.33 -0.96 8.53
N THR A 93 -2.87 -1.62 7.50
CA THR A 93 -2.45 -1.39 6.10
C THR A 93 -2.97 -0.01 5.67
N LEU A 94 -2.08 0.88 5.24
CA LEU A 94 -2.45 2.24 4.87
C LEU A 94 -2.42 2.43 3.36
N ALA A 95 -3.35 3.21 2.84
CA ALA A 95 -3.21 3.92 1.58
C ALA A 95 -2.85 5.36 1.90
N GLU A 96 -1.72 5.83 1.39
CA GLU A 96 -1.26 7.21 1.56
C GLU A 96 -1.36 7.92 0.21
N ILE A 97 -2.01 9.08 0.20
CA ILE A 97 -2.28 9.85 -1.02
C ILE A 97 -1.99 11.32 -0.73
N THR A 98 -1.00 11.86 -1.43
CA THR A 98 -0.71 13.30 -1.47
C THR A 98 -0.92 13.81 -2.89
N LEU A 99 -1.96 14.62 -3.10
CA LEU A 99 -2.27 15.24 -4.39
C LEU A 99 -1.61 16.60 -4.51
N ALA A 100 -1.17 16.96 -5.73
CA ALA A 100 -0.49 18.23 -6.02
C ALA A 100 0.71 18.51 -5.09
N GLY A 101 1.46 17.46 -4.76
CA GLY A 101 2.71 17.52 -4.01
C GLY A 101 3.93 17.84 -4.89
N GLY A 102 5.11 17.64 -4.30
CA GLY A 102 6.40 17.92 -4.93
C GLY A 102 6.71 19.43 -4.96
N THR A 103 7.94 19.79 -5.33
CA THR A 103 8.40 21.18 -5.27
C THR A 103 7.61 22.12 -6.19
N SER A 104 7.07 21.59 -7.30
CA SER A 104 6.24 22.33 -8.25
C SER A 104 4.75 22.29 -7.95
N GLY A 105 4.28 21.44 -7.02
CA GLY A 105 2.86 21.22 -6.77
C GLY A 105 2.12 20.54 -7.93
N THR A 106 2.83 19.80 -8.78
CA THR A 106 2.29 19.21 -10.03
C THR A 106 2.34 17.69 -10.06
N GLN A 107 2.65 17.03 -8.95
CA GLN A 107 2.79 15.58 -8.87
C GLN A 107 1.87 15.01 -7.80
N ASN A 108 1.38 13.80 -8.01
CA ASN A 108 0.76 13.01 -6.96
C ASN A 108 1.78 12.01 -6.42
N PHE A 109 1.79 11.81 -5.10
CA PHE A 109 2.57 10.80 -4.40
C PHE A 109 1.58 9.84 -3.78
N VAL A 110 1.65 8.58 -4.18
CA VAL A 110 0.68 7.58 -3.77
C VAL A 110 1.38 6.27 -3.46
N ASP A 111 0.98 5.63 -2.36
CA ASP A 111 1.55 4.36 -1.95
C ASP A 111 0.62 3.55 -1.05
N ILE A 112 0.93 2.26 -0.98
CA ILE A 112 0.42 1.37 0.06
C ILE A 112 1.54 1.23 1.10
N SER A 113 1.23 1.42 2.37
CA SER A 113 2.22 1.44 3.43
C SER A 113 1.93 0.41 4.51
N LEU A 114 2.96 -0.40 4.79
CA LEU A 114 3.00 -1.41 5.85
C LEU A 114 3.92 -1.00 7.00
N VAL A 115 4.35 0.27 7.03
CA VAL A 115 5.16 0.86 8.11
C VAL A 115 4.44 0.75 9.45
N ASP A 116 3.11 0.90 9.43
CA ASP A 116 2.23 0.78 10.59
C ASP A 116 1.64 -0.63 10.75
N GLY A 117 2.23 -1.63 10.08
CA GLY A 117 1.79 -3.01 10.12
C GLY A 117 0.90 -3.39 8.94
N TYR A 118 0.33 -4.59 9.02
CA TYR A 118 -0.57 -5.12 8.03
C TYR A 118 -1.82 -5.67 8.72
N ASN A 119 -3.00 -5.32 8.23
CA ASN A 119 -4.23 -5.97 8.67
C ASN A 119 -5.05 -6.50 7.50
N LEU A 120 -5.39 -5.67 6.51
CA LEU A 120 -6.21 -6.04 5.36
C LEU A 120 -5.41 -5.98 4.06
N PRO A 121 -5.74 -6.81 3.06
CA PRO A 121 -5.32 -6.59 1.69
C PRO A 121 -5.84 -5.24 1.19
N LEU A 122 -5.01 -4.52 0.45
CA LEU A 122 -5.32 -3.18 -0.03
C LEU A 122 -4.87 -2.99 -1.47
N ALA A 123 -5.59 -2.13 -2.16
CA ALA A 123 -5.47 -1.89 -3.58
C ALA A 123 -5.78 -0.43 -3.87
N LEU A 124 -4.99 0.20 -4.73
CA LEU A 124 -5.23 1.55 -5.22
C LEU A 124 -5.49 1.53 -6.71
N GLU A 125 -6.52 2.25 -7.14
CA GLU A 125 -6.92 2.35 -8.53
C GLU A 125 -7.08 3.82 -8.93
N TYR A 126 -6.31 4.26 -9.91
CA TYR A 126 -6.35 5.63 -10.42
C TYR A 126 -7.69 5.92 -11.11
N GLN A 127 -8.33 7.02 -10.70
CA GLN A 127 -9.57 7.51 -11.29
C GLN A 127 -9.27 8.71 -12.17
N ALA A 128 -9.07 8.44 -13.46
CA ALA A 128 -8.65 9.46 -14.40
C ALA A 128 -9.71 10.57 -14.56
N SER A 129 -9.25 11.82 -14.63
CA SER A 129 -10.12 12.94 -15.00
C SER A 129 -10.57 12.78 -16.46
N PRO A 130 -11.85 13.09 -16.80
CA PRO A 130 -12.35 13.06 -18.18
C PRO A 130 -11.54 13.91 -19.17
N SER A 131 -10.85 14.94 -18.69
CA SER A 131 -9.98 15.80 -19.49
C SER A 131 -8.48 15.52 -19.30
N GLY A 132 -8.13 14.56 -18.46
CA GLY A 132 -6.74 14.19 -18.14
C GLY A 132 -6.20 13.07 -19.03
N GLN A 133 -4.89 12.85 -18.94
CA GLN A 133 -4.25 11.65 -19.51
C GLN A 133 -4.83 10.40 -18.87
N GLN A 134 -4.95 9.33 -19.67
CA GLN A 134 -5.44 8.02 -19.24
C GLN A 134 -4.23 7.08 -19.15
N PRO A 135 -3.56 7.01 -17.99
CA PRO A 135 -2.40 6.13 -17.86
C PRO A 135 -2.77 4.67 -17.98
N PRO A 136 -1.89 3.84 -18.56
CA PRO A 136 -2.01 2.39 -18.43
C PRO A 136 -2.18 1.98 -16.96
N PRO A 137 -3.18 1.13 -16.64
CA PRO A 137 -3.45 0.73 -15.26
C PRO A 137 -2.27 0.02 -14.59
N ASN A 138 -1.46 -0.69 -15.37
CA ASN A 138 -0.26 -1.37 -14.89
C ASN A 138 0.94 -0.46 -14.58
N LEU A 139 0.76 0.87 -14.65
CA LEU A 139 1.71 1.86 -14.16
C LEU A 139 1.28 2.50 -12.83
N VAL A 140 -0.01 2.41 -12.48
CA VAL A 140 -0.59 3.28 -11.43
C VAL A 140 -1.50 2.58 -10.43
N ASN A 141 -1.85 1.31 -10.66
CA ASN A 141 -2.77 0.57 -9.79
C ASN A 141 -2.05 -0.49 -8.95
N PRO A 142 -1.36 -0.12 -7.85
CA PRO A 142 -0.69 -1.09 -6.99
C PRO A 142 -1.68 -1.89 -6.14
N ALA A 143 -1.29 -3.12 -5.80
CA ALA A 143 -2.01 -3.95 -4.84
C ALA A 143 -1.07 -4.70 -3.91
N CYS A 144 -1.46 -4.79 -2.64
CA CYS A 144 -0.82 -5.59 -1.62
C CYS A 144 -1.81 -6.64 -1.09
N ILE A 145 -1.63 -7.89 -1.53
CA ILE A 145 -2.59 -8.96 -1.22
C ILE A 145 -2.28 -9.59 0.13
N ALA A 146 -1.04 -10.02 0.37
CA ALA A 146 -0.45 -10.51 1.65
C ALA A 146 -1.35 -11.29 2.65
N THR A 147 -2.49 -11.84 2.21
CA THR A 147 -3.44 -12.62 3.00
C THR A 147 -3.79 -13.90 2.27
N LYS A 148 -3.78 -15.01 3.02
CA LYS A 148 -4.15 -16.32 2.51
C LYS A 148 -5.62 -16.32 2.07
N GLY A 149 -5.97 -17.06 1.02
CA GLY A 149 -7.35 -17.12 0.52
C GLY A 149 -7.72 -16.00 -0.46
N TYR A 150 -7.01 -14.88 -0.46
CA TYR A 150 -7.13 -13.81 -1.46
C TYR A 150 -6.12 -13.94 -2.61
N LEU A 151 -5.11 -14.79 -2.45
CA LEU A 151 -4.02 -14.96 -3.42
C LEU A 151 -4.44 -15.80 -4.63
N SER A 152 -4.44 -15.20 -5.82
CA SER A 152 -4.60 -15.88 -7.10
C SER A 152 -3.41 -16.79 -7.45
N PRO A 153 -3.60 -17.81 -8.33
CA PRO A 153 -2.52 -18.67 -8.81
C PRO A 153 -1.33 -17.89 -9.38
N ARG A 154 -0.13 -18.46 -9.26
CA ARG A 154 1.12 -17.84 -9.74
C ARG A 154 1.00 -17.47 -11.21
N ASN A 155 1.24 -16.20 -11.48
CA ASN A 155 1.29 -15.65 -12.82
C ASN A 155 2.15 -14.38 -12.78
N ARG A 156 3.11 -14.23 -13.72
CA ARG A 156 3.91 -13.00 -13.79
C ARG A 156 3.12 -11.84 -14.37
N THR A 157 2.24 -12.15 -15.32
CA THR A 157 1.52 -11.17 -16.11
C THR A 157 0.06 -11.57 -16.20
N GLY A 158 -0.84 -10.73 -15.72
CA GLY A 158 -2.27 -11.05 -15.82
C GLY A 158 -3.17 -9.85 -16.01
N THR A 159 -4.42 -10.17 -16.27
CA THR A 159 -5.50 -9.20 -16.52
C THR A 159 -6.42 -9.06 -15.31
N GLN A 160 -5.98 -9.51 -14.15
CA GLN A 160 -6.75 -9.43 -12.91
C GLN A 160 -6.48 -8.08 -12.24
N TYR A 161 -7.39 -7.61 -11.39
CA TYR A 161 -7.24 -6.36 -10.65
C TYR A 161 -7.07 -5.10 -11.55
N TYR A 162 -8.21 -4.52 -11.95
CA TYR A 162 -8.33 -3.22 -12.64
C TYR A 162 -7.31 -2.97 -13.75
N THR A 163 -7.04 -4.02 -14.53
CA THR A 163 -6.20 -3.98 -15.72
C THR A 163 -6.86 -4.73 -16.87
N ASN A 164 -6.19 -4.80 -18.02
CA ASN A 164 -6.74 -5.40 -19.24
C ASN A 164 -5.65 -6.08 -20.08
N ALA A 165 -6.06 -6.75 -21.16
CA ALA A 165 -5.14 -7.46 -22.05
C ALA A 165 -4.17 -6.55 -22.81
N THR A 166 -4.51 -5.26 -22.97
CA THR A 166 -3.64 -4.27 -23.60
C THR A 166 -2.49 -3.87 -22.69
N TYR A 167 -2.72 -3.77 -21.38
CA TYR A 167 -1.75 -3.30 -20.40
C TYR A 167 -1.64 -4.26 -19.22
N PRO A 168 -1.22 -5.50 -19.42
CA PRO A 168 -1.33 -6.52 -18.39
C PRO A 168 -0.43 -6.22 -17.19
N MET A 169 -0.89 -6.59 -16.00
CA MET A 169 -0.27 -6.21 -14.73
C MET A 169 0.95 -7.10 -14.41
N PRO A 170 2.10 -6.52 -14.01
CA PRO A 170 3.21 -7.26 -13.44
C PRO A 170 2.90 -7.65 -11.98
N TYR A 171 3.01 -8.94 -11.67
CA TYR A 171 2.84 -9.45 -10.31
C TYR A 171 4.13 -10.07 -9.76
N GLU A 172 4.21 -10.14 -8.44
CA GLU A 172 5.15 -11.05 -7.80
C GLU A 172 4.86 -12.52 -8.22
N THR A 173 5.92 -13.30 -8.39
CA THR A 173 5.82 -14.72 -8.83
C THR A 173 6.23 -15.72 -7.75
N ALA A 174 6.84 -15.24 -6.67
CA ALA A 174 7.46 -16.09 -5.64
C ALA A 174 6.43 -16.61 -4.64
N GLN A 175 5.37 -15.85 -4.35
CA GLN A 175 4.49 -16.14 -3.24
C GLN A 175 3.56 -17.32 -3.50
N THR A 176 3.32 -18.10 -2.44
CA THR A 176 2.34 -19.19 -2.41
C THR A 176 1.35 -18.92 -1.28
N SER A 177 0.18 -19.54 -1.33
CA SER A 177 -0.79 -19.43 -0.22
C SER A 177 -0.23 -19.93 1.11
N GLN A 178 0.76 -20.82 1.09
CA GLN A 178 1.50 -21.24 2.28
C GLN A 178 2.41 -20.12 2.78
N HIS A 179 3.24 -19.54 1.92
CA HIS A 179 4.16 -18.46 2.34
C HIS A 179 3.37 -17.23 2.82
N VAL A 180 2.34 -16.82 2.09
CA VAL A 180 1.46 -15.71 2.50
C VAL A 180 0.69 -16.01 3.78
N GLY A 181 0.46 -17.28 4.11
CA GLY A 181 -0.14 -17.64 5.40
C GLY A 181 0.81 -17.55 6.60
N HIS A 182 2.12 -17.34 6.39
CA HIS A 182 3.14 -17.41 7.44
C HIS A 182 4.21 -16.31 7.35
N TRP A 183 4.03 -15.31 6.48
CA TRP A 183 5.04 -14.27 6.28
C TRP A 183 5.22 -13.40 7.53
N CYS A 184 4.14 -13.14 8.29
CA CYS A 184 4.23 -12.39 9.53
C CYS A 184 5.17 -13.09 10.54
N PRO A 185 6.23 -12.43 11.04
CA PRO A 185 7.07 -13.00 12.08
C PRO A 185 6.25 -13.36 13.33
N TRP A 186 6.61 -14.47 13.99
CA TRP A 186 5.75 -15.05 15.02
C TRP A 186 5.35 -14.07 16.13
N GLY A 187 6.33 -13.35 16.69
CA GLY A 187 6.12 -12.39 17.78
C GLY A 187 5.48 -11.06 17.36
N LEU A 188 5.11 -10.90 16.08
CA LEU A 188 4.45 -9.70 15.57
C LEU A 188 2.97 -9.94 15.22
N GLN A 189 2.49 -11.18 15.29
CA GLN A 189 1.07 -11.49 15.14
C GLN A 189 0.28 -10.90 16.32
N THR A 190 -0.87 -10.28 16.04
CA THR A 190 -1.75 -9.75 17.11
C THR A 190 -2.88 -10.68 17.51
N LEU A 191 -3.17 -11.69 16.69
CA LEU A 191 -4.11 -12.75 17.01
C LEU A 191 -3.31 -13.95 17.53
N ASP A 192 -3.61 -14.39 18.75
CA ASP A 192 -3.02 -15.60 19.31
C ASP A 192 -3.42 -16.81 18.43
N PRO A 193 -2.46 -17.55 17.82
CA PRO A 193 -2.79 -18.79 17.15
C PRO A 193 -3.34 -19.81 18.15
N SER A 194 -4.32 -20.62 17.73
CA SER A 194 -4.88 -21.67 18.59
C SER A 194 -3.79 -22.62 19.08
N LYS A 195 -3.53 -22.67 20.39
CA LYS A 195 -2.49 -23.51 21.02
C LYS A 195 -2.68 -25.00 20.70
N PRO A 196 -1.75 -25.69 20.02
CA PRO A 196 -1.77 -27.15 19.92
C PRO A 196 -1.35 -27.78 21.25
N GLY A 197 -2.02 -28.87 21.68
CA GLY A 197 -1.53 -29.81 22.72
C GLY A 197 -1.18 -29.23 24.10
N ALA A 198 -1.94 -29.57 25.14
CA ALA A 198 -1.65 -29.29 26.56
C ALA A 198 -1.38 -27.82 26.97
N GLY A 199 -1.61 -26.83 26.08
CA GLY A 199 -1.54 -25.41 26.41
C GLY A 199 -0.13 -24.81 26.47
N VAL A 200 0.88 -25.53 25.97
CA VAL A 200 2.28 -25.08 25.92
C VAL A 200 2.64 -24.77 24.46
N TYR A 201 3.24 -23.61 24.19
CA TYR A 201 3.81 -23.29 22.87
C TYR A 201 5.19 -23.96 22.74
N PRO A 202 5.38 -24.99 21.88
CA PRO A 202 6.71 -25.39 21.48
C PRO A 202 7.26 -24.30 20.56
N TYR A 203 8.23 -23.53 21.06
CA TYR A 203 8.91 -22.51 20.27
C TYR A 203 10.11 -23.14 19.52
N PRO A 204 10.37 -22.76 18.26
CA PRO A 204 9.45 -22.19 17.27
C PRO A 204 8.74 -23.32 16.51
N ASP A 205 7.40 -23.29 16.41
CA ASP A 205 6.67 -24.20 15.54
C ASP A 205 6.14 -23.47 14.30
N ASP A 206 6.99 -23.40 13.28
CA ASP A 206 6.64 -22.91 11.93
C ASP A 206 5.56 -23.78 11.24
N LYS A 207 5.10 -24.88 11.87
CA LYS A 207 4.06 -25.78 11.35
C LYS A 207 2.68 -25.55 11.97
N ALA A 208 2.55 -24.68 12.98
CA ALA A 208 1.26 -24.35 13.57
C ALA A 208 0.34 -23.65 12.55
N ALA A 209 -0.90 -24.09 12.42
CA ALA A 209 -1.87 -23.48 11.53
C ALA A 209 -2.21 -22.05 12.01
N ARG A 210 -2.12 -21.09 11.10
CA ARG A 210 -2.44 -19.68 11.35
C ARG A 210 -3.81 -19.31 10.79
N PRO A 211 -4.52 -18.33 11.40
CA PRO A 211 -5.76 -17.83 10.83
C PRO A 211 -5.54 -17.32 9.41
N THR A 212 -6.59 -17.38 8.58
CA THR A 212 -6.53 -16.86 7.21
C THR A 212 -6.24 -15.37 7.19
N PHE A 213 -6.80 -14.65 8.16
CA PHE A 213 -6.55 -13.25 8.46
C PHE A 213 -5.59 -13.16 9.64
N ASP A 214 -4.34 -12.75 9.39
CA ASP A 214 -3.26 -12.70 10.37
C ASP A 214 -2.67 -11.28 10.43
N PRO A 215 -3.28 -10.36 11.21
CA PRO A 215 -2.76 -9.01 11.35
C PRO A 215 -1.38 -9.02 11.99
N CYS A 216 -0.47 -8.22 11.41
CA CYS A 216 0.94 -8.23 11.72
C CYS A 216 1.41 -6.83 12.10
N LEU A 217 1.92 -6.67 13.32
CA LEU A 217 2.63 -5.45 13.71
C LEU A 217 3.91 -5.31 12.89
N SER A 218 4.25 -4.08 12.52
CA SER A 218 5.61 -3.80 12.06
C SER A 218 6.59 -3.89 13.23
N ALA A 219 7.88 -4.03 12.91
CA ALA A 219 8.93 -4.07 13.94
C ALA A 219 8.89 -2.80 14.83
N CYS A 220 8.78 -1.62 14.22
CA CYS A 220 8.68 -0.35 14.96
C CYS A 220 7.50 -0.35 15.93
N LYS A 221 6.31 -0.76 15.50
CA LYS A 221 5.12 -0.72 16.35
C LYS A 221 5.13 -1.78 17.44
N ALA A 222 5.91 -2.86 17.28
CA ALA A 222 6.08 -3.86 18.32
C ALA A 222 7.14 -3.48 19.37
N THR A 223 8.24 -2.84 18.96
CA THR A 223 9.38 -2.59 19.86
C THR A 223 9.49 -1.13 20.33
N GLY A 224 9.03 -0.17 19.54
CA GLY A 224 9.26 1.26 19.74
C GLY A 224 10.74 1.66 19.70
N SER A 225 11.62 0.79 19.20
CA SER A 225 13.07 1.01 19.23
C SER A 225 13.48 2.04 18.16
N ALA A 226 14.51 2.83 18.46
CA ALA A 226 15.03 3.81 17.51
C ALA A 226 15.52 3.15 16.21
N GLU A 227 16.06 1.93 16.32
CA GLU A 227 16.54 1.13 15.19
C GLU A 227 15.39 0.69 14.28
N ASP A 228 14.31 0.13 14.86
CA ASP A 228 13.18 -0.37 14.06
C ASP A 228 12.31 0.77 13.51
N CYS A 229 12.28 1.91 14.21
CA CYS A 229 11.50 3.08 13.82
C CYS A 229 12.28 4.10 12.98
N CYS A 230 13.57 3.86 12.71
CA CYS A 230 14.43 4.79 11.98
C CYS A 230 14.45 6.21 12.60
N THR A 231 14.64 6.32 13.91
CA THR A 231 14.68 7.61 14.61
C THR A 231 16.02 7.86 15.31
N GLY A 232 16.30 9.11 15.67
CA GLY A 232 17.49 9.49 16.42
C GLY A 232 18.78 9.14 15.66
N ALA A 233 19.60 8.24 16.21
CA ALA A 233 20.83 7.81 15.54
C ALA A 233 20.60 7.01 14.24
N TYR A 234 19.37 6.54 14.03
CA TYR A 234 18.94 5.78 12.86
C TYR A 234 18.05 6.61 11.93
N ASP A 235 17.89 7.92 12.15
CA ASP A 235 17.21 8.85 11.22
C ASP A 235 18.13 9.16 10.02
N ASP A 236 18.54 8.10 9.33
CA ASP A 236 19.41 8.12 8.16
C ASP A 236 19.21 6.80 7.38
N PRO A 237 18.90 6.85 6.07
CA PRO A 237 18.68 5.64 5.26
C PRO A 237 19.86 4.67 5.22
N GLU A 238 21.10 5.16 5.39
CA GLU A 238 22.29 4.31 5.43
C GLU A 238 22.49 3.65 6.80
N LYS A 239 21.88 4.21 7.86
CA LYS A 239 22.01 3.72 9.23
C LYS A 239 20.83 2.85 9.66
N CYS A 240 19.61 3.13 9.21
CA CYS A 240 18.44 2.36 9.62
C CYS A 240 18.43 0.96 8.97
N PRO A 241 18.56 -0.12 9.76
CA PRO A 241 18.61 -1.45 9.19
C PRO A 241 17.21 -1.95 8.83
N ARG A 242 17.12 -2.71 7.74
CA ARG A 242 15.90 -3.45 7.42
C ARG A 242 15.67 -4.55 8.46
N SER A 243 14.52 -4.57 9.12
CA SER A 243 14.14 -5.61 10.08
C SER A 243 13.74 -6.93 9.39
N LEU A 244 13.51 -7.99 10.17
CA LEU A 244 12.95 -9.24 9.63
C LEU A 244 11.55 -9.01 9.07
N TYR A 245 10.74 -8.17 9.73
CA TYR A 245 9.42 -7.78 9.27
C TYR A 245 9.50 -7.11 7.90
N SER A 246 10.33 -6.06 7.77
CA SER A 246 10.35 -5.27 6.53
C SER A 246 10.78 -6.10 5.33
N ARG A 247 11.81 -6.95 5.48
CA ARG A 247 12.20 -7.91 4.42
C ARG A 247 11.07 -8.84 4.00
N ARG A 248 10.29 -9.37 4.95
CA ARG A 248 9.19 -10.30 4.64
C ARG A 248 7.98 -9.57 4.05
N ALA A 249 7.64 -8.39 4.59
CA ALA A 249 6.60 -7.51 4.07
C ALA A 249 6.89 -7.13 2.60
N LYS A 250 8.11 -6.70 2.30
CA LYS A 250 8.54 -6.36 0.94
C LYS A 250 8.49 -7.57 -0.01
N ALA A 251 8.81 -8.77 0.48
CA ALA A 251 8.70 -9.99 -0.33
C ALA A 251 7.24 -10.31 -0.72
N VAL A 252 6.27 -10.06 0.16
CA VAL A 252 4.84 -10.34 -0.12
C VAL A 252 4.11 -9.18 -0.80
N CYS A 253 4.59 -7.94 -0.65
CA CYS A 253 4.06 -6.74 -1.29
C CYS A 253 5.21 -5.87 -1.81
N PRO A 254 5.75 -6.17 -3.00
CA PRO A 254 6.91 -5.46 -3.56
C PRO A 254 6.69 -3.97 -3.78
N ASP A 255 5.49 -3.55 -4.17
CA ASP A 255 5.17 -2.13 -4.41
C ASP A 255 4.76 -1.36 -3.15
N ALA A 256 4.77 -1.98 -1.96
CA ALA A 256 4.36 -1.34 -0.72
C ALA A 256 5.57 -0.94 0.15
N TYR A 257 5.43 0.13 0.93
CA TYR A 257 6.41 0.50 1.95
C TYR A 257 6.46 -0.57 3.02
N SER A 258 7.66 -1.10 3.29
CA SER A 258 7.86 -2.07 4.37
C SER A 258 8.47 -1.47 5.64
N PHE A 259 9.08 -0.29 5.53
CA PHE A 259 9.68 0.51 6.62
C PHE A 259 9.92 1.96 6.13
N PRO A 260 10.26 2.93 7.01
CA PRO A 260 10.30 4.36 6.67
C PRO A 260 11.20 4.77 5.48
N TYR A 261 12.31 4.08 5.23
CA TYR A 261 13.24 4.41 4.13
C TYR A 261 13.18 3.43 2.95
N ASP A 262 12.00 2.88 2.66
CA ASP A 262 11.77 1.98 1.51
C ASP A 262 11.37 2.74 0.22
N ASP A 263 11.90 3.95 0.03
CA ASP A 263 11.29 5.00 -0.82
C ASP A 263 11.24 4.72 -2.33
N SER A 264 12.39 4.46 -2.96
CA SER A 264 12.49 4.37 -4.43
C SER A 264 11.81 3.16 -5.06
N ASP A 265 11.41 2.18 -4.23
CA ASP A 265 10.72 0.97 -4.64
C ASP A 265 9.30 0.88 -4.07
N SER A 266 8.75 1.97 -3.47
CA SER A 266 7.42 1.94 -2.81
C SER A 266 6.51 3.14 -3.07
N THR A 267 7.02 4.30 -3.51
CA THR A 267 6.15 5.43 -3.88
C THR A 267 5.94 5.53 -5.38
N PHE A 268 4.68 5.70 -5.76
CA PHE A 268 4.28 6.09 -7.11
C PHE A 268 4.25 7.61 -7.19
N VAL A 269 5.23 8.17 -7.89
CA VAL A 269 5.23 9.58 -8.28
C VAL A 269 4.69 9.68 -9.69
N ILE A 270 3.53 10.32 -9.86
CA ILE A 270 2.88 10.48 -11.16
C ILE A 270 2.49 11.95 -11.38
N PRO A 271 2.26 12.39 -12.63
CA PRO A 271 1.71 13.72 -12.87
C PRO A 271 0.39 13.95 -12.14
N GLY A 272 0.19 15.19 -11.71
CA GLY A 272 -0.99 15.59 -10.96
C GLY A 272 -2.30 15.45 -11.73
N GLY A 273 -3.39 15.42 -10.98
CA GLY A 273 -4.75 15.24 -11.48
C GLY A 273 -5.24 13.79 -11.37
N GLY A 274 -6.56 13.62 -11.55
CA GLY A 274 -7.25 12.36 -11.27
C GLY A 274 -7.45 12.13 -9.77
N GLY A 275 -8.44 11.31 -9.45
CA GLY A 275 -8.69 10.84 -8.09
C GLY A 275 -8.27 9.40 -7.91
N TRP A 276 -8.75 8.77 -6.84
CA TRP A 276 -8.34 7.42 -6.46
C TRP A 276 -9.49 6.61 -5.91
N ALA A 277 -9.46 5.32 -6.20
CA ALA A 277 -10.27 4.32 -5.53
C ALA A 277 -9.38 3.49 -4.60
N VAL A 278 -9.80 3.36 -3.35
CA VAL A 278 -9.21 2.50 -2.33
C VAL A 278 -10.10 1.28 -2.18
N ARG A 279 -9.54 0.09 -2.40
CA ARG A 279 -10.27 -1.17 -2.39
C ARG A 279 -9.70 -2.09 -1.32
N PHE A 280 -10.53 -2.44 -0.35
CA PHE A 280 -10.20 -3.37 0.70
C PHE A 280 -10.50 -4.80 0.25
N CYS A 281 -9.61 -5.72 0.62
CA CYS A 281 -9.71 -7.15 0.30
C CYS A 281 -9.82 -7.49 -1.21
N PRO A 282 -9.07 -6.84 -2.12
CA PRO A 282 -9.01 -7.32 -3.50
C PRO A 282 -8.56 -8.80 -3.54
N ALA A 283 -9.18 -9.60 -4.40
CA ALA A 283 -8.62 -10.90 -4.78
C ALA A 283 -7.61 -10.68 -5.91
N GLY A 284 -6.43 -11.31 -5.83
CA GLY A 284 -5.39 -11.13 -6.84
C GLY A 284 -4.00 -11.58 -6.39
N ARG A 285 -2.96 -10.99 -6.98
CA ARG A 285 -1.58 -11.10 -6.51
C ARG A 285 -1.04 -9.69 -6.25
N SER A 286 -0.05 -9.60 -5.36
CA SER A 286 0.61 -8.32 -5.13
C SER A 286 1.35 -7.88 -6.39
N THR A 287 1.32 -6.59 -6.66
CA THR A 287 1.92 -6.01 -7.86
C THR A 287 3.44 -5.86 -7.68
N ASP A 288 4.14 -5.79 -8.82
CA ASP A 288 5.58 -5.55 -8.92
C ASP A 288 5.85 -4.48 -10.00
N ILE A 289 5.04 -3.42 -9.96
CA ILE A 289 5.00 -2.34 -10.95
C ILE A 289 6.28 -1.51 -10.88
N LEU A 290 6.73 -1.08 -9.70
CA LEU A 290 7.87 -0.17 -9.59
C LEU A 290 9.17 -0.84 -10.03
N ALA A 291 9.35 -2.13 -9.75
CA ALA A 291 10.47 -2.90 -10.27
C ALA A 291 10.41 -3.09 -11.80
N THR A 292 9.20 -3.18 -12.37
CA THR A 292 9.01 -3.42 -13.81
C THR A 292 9.04 -2.14 -14.64
N PHE A 293 8.44 -1.07 -14.14
CA PHE A 293 8.13 0.16 -14.87
C PHE A 293 8.60 1.44 -14.16
N GLY A 294 9.38 1.35 -13.09
CA GLY A 294 9.80 2.52 -12.31
C GLY A 294 10.54 3.58 -13.14
N THR A 295 11.31 3.16 -14.15
CA THR A 295 11.94 4.09 -15.10
C THR A 295 10.90 4.85 -15.92
N GLN A 296 9.92 4.14 -16.51
CA GLN A 296 8.86 4.74 -17.31
C GLN A 296 7.97 5.67 -16.48
N ILE A 297 7.65 5.29 -15.25
CA ILE A 297 6.88 6.12 -14.32
C ILE A 297 7.65 7.39 -13.98
N SER A 298 8.96 7.28 -13.71
CA SER A 298 9.82 8.45 -13.44
C SER A 298 9.93 9.38 -14.63
N GLU A 299 10.09 8.85 -15.84
CA GLU A 299 10.12 9.62 -17.09
C GLU A 299 8.79 10.33 -17.34
N TRP A 300 7.68 9.65 -17.10
CA TRP A 300 6.34 10.23 -17.19
C TRP A 300 6.13 11.35 -16.17
N ALA A 301 6.52 11.12 -14.91
CA ALA A 301 6.41 12.09 -13.83
C ALA A 301 7.25 13.35 -14.07
N ALA A 302 8.41 13.21 -14.71
CA ALA A 302 9.29 14.33 -15.04
C ALA A 302 8.82 15.12 -16.27
N SER A 303 8.32 14.42 -17.30
CA SER A 303 7.89 15.05 -18.56
C SER A 303 6.44 15.57 -18.51
N GLY A 304 5.61 15.01 -17.63
CA GLY A 304 4.17 15.26 -17.60
C GLY A 304 3.40 14.63 -18.79
N VAL A 305 4.06 13.82 -19.62
CA VAL A 305 3.48 13.27 -20.86
C VAL A 305 3.74 11.77 -20.97
N LEU A 306 2.69 10.98 -21.18
CA LEU A 306 2.82 9.58 -21.60
C LEU A 306 3.33 9.52 -23.04
N SER A 307 4.58 9.14 -23.21
CA SER A 307 5.18 8.95 -24.54
C SER A 307 4.73 7.63 -25.18
N ASP A 308 4.83 7.54 -26.51
CA ASP A 308 4.55 6.31 -27.25
C ASP A 308 5.45 5.16 -26.78
N ASP A 309 6.70 5.43 -26.38
CA ASP A 309 7.63 4.44 -25.85
C ASP A 309 7.16 3.88 -24.49
N ILE A 310 6.63 4.74 -23.62
CA ILE A 310 6.06 4.32 -22.33
C ILE A 310 4.83 3.42 -22.57
N LEU A 311 3.94 3.83 -23.48
CA LEU A 311 2.75 3.05 -23.83
C LEU A 311 3.12 1.70 -24.47
N ALA A 312 4.11 1.69 -25.36
CA ALA A 312 4.62 0.48 -26.00
C ALA A 312 5.25 -0.48 -24.99
N ALA A 313 6.03 0.03 -24.03
CA ALA A 313 6.60 -0.78 -22.96
C ALA A 313 5.52 -1.36 -22.03
N ALA A 314 4.54 -0.53 -21.63
CA ALA A 314 3.44 -0.94 -20.76
C ALA A 314 2.58 -2.06 -21.38
N GLY A 315 2.43 -2.10 -22.71
CA GLY A 315 1.70 -3.15 -23.41
C GLY A 315 2.52 -4.40 -23.79
N ASN A 316 3.82 -4.42 -23.51
CA ASN A 316 4.71 -5.48 -23.96
C ASN A 316 4.90 -6.56 -22.87
N VAL A 317 4.22 -7.69 -23.03
CA VAL A 317 4.34 -8.84 -22.11
C VAL A 317 5.79 -9.36 -22.01
N SER A 318 6.51 -9.43 -23.12
CA SER A 318 7.91 -9.89 -23.10
C SER A 318 8.83 -8.93 -22.34
N TYR A 319 8.51 -7.63 -22.34
CA TYR A 319 9.21 -6.65 -21.50
C TYR A 319 8.94 -6.92 -20.02
N ILE A 320 7.68 -7.12 -19.64
CA ILE A 320 7.27 -7.42 -18.25
C ILE A 320 7.95 -8.69 -17.73
N ASP A 321 7.96 -9.75 -18.54
CA ASP A 321 8.58 -11.03 -18.18
C ASP A 321 10.09 -10.92 -18.03
N ALA A 322 10.76 -10.14 -18.88
CA ALA A 322 12.20 -9.93 -18.83
C ALA A 322 12.65 -9.19 -17.57
N GLN A 323 11.90 -8.18 -17.11
CA GLN A 323 12.21 -7.46 -15.87
C GLN A 323 12.06 -8.36 -14.63
N GLY A 324 11.05 -9.24 -14.63
CA GLY A 324 10.84 -10.20 -13.54
C GLY A 324 11.96 -11.25 -13.40
N ALA A 325 12.57 -11.66 -14.51
CA ALA A 325 13.70 -12.60 -14.49
C ALA A 325 14.98 -11.98 -13.91
N ALA A 326 15.17 -10.66 -14.05
CA ALA A 326 16.31 -9.94 -13.50
C ALA A 326 16.22 -9.77 -11.97
N ALA A 327 15.00 -9.67 -11.41
CA ALA A 327 14.75 -9.53 -9.98
C ALA A 327 14.87 -10.86 -9.18
N GLY A 328 14.93 -12.01 -9.86
CA GLY A 328 14.94 -13.36 -9.26
C GLY A 328 16.31 -13.92 -8.85
N GLY A 329 17.40 -13.15 -8.97
CA GLY A 329 18.74 -13.56 -8.58
C GLY A 329 19.09 -13.20 -7.13
N PRO A 330 19.78 -14.06 -6.35
CA PRO A 330 20.34 -13.66 -5.07
C PRO A 330 21.54 -12.74 -5.32
N GLY A 331 21.39 -11.43 -5.20
CA GLY A 331 22.50 -10.48 -5.34
C GLY A 331 22.13 -9.05 -4.95
N ILE A 332 22.51 -8.52 -3.77
CA ILE A 332 23.73 -7.71 -3.59
C ILE A 332 24.28 -7.13 -4.91
N GLY A 333 23.74 -5.99 -5.37
CA GLY A 333 24.36 -5.24 -6.46
C GLY A 333 23.43 -4.27 -7.18
N GLY A 334 23.22 -3.07 -6.61
CA GLY A 334 22.44 -2.03 -7.28
C GLY A 334 22.56 -0.62 -6.68
N TYR A 335 23.62 -0.32 -5.91
CA TYR A 335 23.73 0.96 -5.17
C TYR A 335 24.53 2.07 -5.89
N LEU A 336 25.09 1.83 -7.07
CA LEU A 336 26.05 2.77 -7.68
C LEU A 336 25.50 3.60 -8.86
N GLY A 337 24.25 3.38 -9.29
CA GLY A 337 23.67 4.05 -10.47
C GLY A 337 22.63 5.14 -10.20
N ARG A 338 22.11 5.28 -8.97
CA ARG A 338 20.92 6.12 -8.67
C ARG A 338 21.21 7.40 -7.87
N VAL A 339 22.47 7.75 -7.65
CA VAL A 339 22.91 8.84 -6.75
C VAL A 339 22.56 10.27 -7.26
N LEU A 340 22.12 10.44 -8.51
CA LEU A 340 21.92 11.79 -9.07
C LEU A 340 20.48 12.34 -8.97
N ALA A 341 19.49 11.56 -8.54
CA ALA A 341 18.11 12.04 -8.39
C ALA A 341 17.66 12.22 -6.92
N ALA A 342 18.45 11.73 -5.95
CA ALA A 342 18.04 11.60 -4.54
C ALA A 342 18.09 12.90 -3.70
N PHE A 343 18.62 14.01 -4.23
CA PHE A 343 18.83 15.23 -3.42
C PHE A 343 17.58 16.12 -3.24
N ALA A 344 16.45 15.81 -3.88
CA ALA A 344 15.25 16.64 -3.80
C ALA A 344 14.08 16.04 -2.96
N VAL A 345 14.10 14.75 -2.64
CA VAL A 345 13.00 14.07 -1.92
C VAL A 345 13.19 14.12 -0.39
N ALA A 346 14.43 14.27 0.09
CA ALA A 346 14.77 14.21 1.51
C ALA A 346 14.24 15.38 2.38
N LEU A 347 13.60 16.40 1.79
CA LEU A 347 13.18 17.60 2.53
C LEU A 347 11.68 17.65 2.88
N VAL A 348 10.88 16.67 2.45
CA VAL A 348 9.42 16.64 2.74
C VAL A 348 9.04 15.55 3.75
N VAL A 349 9.87 14.51 3.94
CA VAL A 349 9.57 13.36 4.81
C VAL A 349 9.60 13.70 6.31
N ASN A 350 10.22 14.81 6.72
CA ASN A 350 10.43 15.15 8.13
C ASN A 350 9.22 15.78 8.85
N VAL A 351 8.00 15.59 8.32
CA VAL A 351 6.73 16.01 8.97
C VAL A 351 5.72 14.86 9.10
N MET A 352 6.07 13.62 8.74
CA MET A 352 5.12 12.48 8.75
C MET A 352 5.46 11.34 9.73
N LEU A 353 6.09 11.64 10.87
CA LEU A 353 6.18 10.75 12.04
C LEU A 353 5.26 11.20 13.17
#